data_AF-A0A101W2P9-F1
#
_entry.id   AF-A0A101W2P9-F1
#
_cell.length_a   1.000
_cell.length_b   1.000
_cell.length_c   1.000
_cell.angle_alpha   90.00
_cell.angle_beta   90.00
_cell.angle_gamma   90.00
#
_symmetry.space_group_name_H-M   'P 1'
#
loop_
_entity.id
_entity.type
_entity.pdbx_description
1 polymer ?
#
loop_
_entity_poly.entity_id
_entity_poly.type
_entity_poly.pdbx_seq_one_letter_code
_entity_poly.pdbx_strand_id
1 'polypeptide(L)'
;MIKSFKSINFPPTYKYSSDSDHIPLEFYEEAFPIAKKIDLLLGYFSSNAIKILSKSFAEFIYNGGEIRIITNHIFSLKDKENLLDYTIIDNENKIIDIFEDLEKLEFELSDYGQHFFDCLKYLQKENRLKIQPVKFNDVDLAHCKKMILFDGFDYISTDGSINFTLSALTKNSESFEVNVPWLNDIFDKRTTLEKENFEKIINKEHPGYKYLESSEIEIAINKIGKNKDILDLLDDSIKSDDSSFGKKVEIILNKKKKRFQHKIRDLKGLPRFPYEDGPRDYQTLAFKSWKKNGFKGIFAMATGTGKTITSLNCLLNEYDETNTYRAIILVPTIACKFQ
;
A
#
# COMPACT_ATOMS: atom_id res chain seq x y z
N MET A 1 -21.48 -6.64 2.13
CA MET A 1 -20.94 -7.15 3.42
C MET A 1 -19.61 -6.48 3.68
N ILE A 2 -19.42 -5.97 4.89
CA ILE A 2 -18.11 -5.47 5.33
C ILE A 2 -17.22 -6.69 5.55
N LYS A 3 -16.04 -6.73 4.92
CA LYS A 3 -15.07 -7.80 5.14
C LYS A 3 -14.30 -7.54 6.44
N SER A 4 -14.00 -8.61 7.18
CA SER A 4 -13.21 -8.59 8.41
C SER A 4 -12.24 -9.77 8.45
N PHE A 5 -11.25 -9.76 9.33
CA PHE A 5 -10.29 -10.85 9.48
C PHE A 5 -10.96 -12.16 9.90
N LYS A 6 -12.08 -12.10 10.64
CA LYS A 6 -12.89 -13.28 10.98
C LYS A 6 -13.53 -13.95 9.75
N SER A 7 -13.57 -13.28 8.60
CA SER A 7 -14.02 -13.88 7.33
C SER A 7 -12.91 -14.59 6.54
N ILE A 8 -11.66 -14.49 6.98
CA ILE A 8 -10.52 -15.18 6.36
C ILE A 8 -10.52 -16.65 6.80
N ASN A 9 -10.36 -17.55 5.84
CA ASN A 9 -10.24 -18.98 6.11
C ASN A 9 -8.77 -19.34 6.37
N PHE A 10 -8.29 -19.02 7.57
CA PHE A 10 -6.92 -19.33 7.99
C PHE A 10 -6.65 -20.85 7.96
N PRO A 11 -5.38 -21.27 7.75
CA PRO A 11 -5.00 -22.66 7.92
C PRO A 11 -5.33 -23.13 9.34
N PRO A 12 -5.68 -24.41 9.56
CA PRO A 12 -6.02 -24.92 10.90
C PRO A 12 -4.90 -24.74 11.93
N THR A 13 -3.65 -24.69 11.48
CA THR A 13 -2.45 -24.46 12.29
C THR A 13 -2.12 -22.99 12.49
N TYR A 14 -2.82 -22.08 11.79
CA TYR A 14 -2.49 -20.64 11.70
C TYR A 14 -1.06 -20.36 11.23
N LYS A 15 -0.42 -21.34 10.59
CA LYS A 15 0.95 -21.27 10.10
C LYS A 15 0.97 -21.24 8.58
N TYR A 16 1.74 -20.31 8.03
CA TYR A 16 2.05 -20.24 6.61
C TYR A 16 3.53 -20.57 6.42
N SER A 17 3.84 -21.42 5.46
CA SER A 17 5.22 -21.81 5.15
C SER A 17 5.40 -22.11 3.67
N SER A 18 6.54 -21.72 3.10
CA SER A 18 6.86 -21.90 1.68
C SER A 18 6.90 -23.38 1.23
N ASP A 19 7.14 -24.29 2.16
CA ASP A 19 7.17 -25.76 1.95
C ASP A 19 5.84 -26.46 2.28
N SER A 20 4.76 -25.70 2.53
CA SER A 20 3.47 -26.24 2.97
C SER A 20 2.32 -25.99 1.98
N ASP A 21 1.18 -26.62 2.26
CA ASP A 21 -0.09 -26.39 1.57
C ASP A 21 -0.68 -25.00 1.79
N HIS A 22 -0.07 -24.14 2.62
CA HIS A 22 -0.49 -22.74 2.82
C HIS A 22 0.73 -21.83 2.77
N ILE A 23 0.93 -21.14 1.64
CA ILE A 23 2.13 -20.31 1.43
C ILE A 23 1.91 -18.88 1.94
N PRO A 24 2.97 -18.18 2.38
CA PRO A 24 2.94 -16.78 2.82
C PRO A 24 2.11 -15.83 1.92
N LEU A 25 2.19 -16.00 0.60
CA LEU A 25 1.46 -15.16 -0.36
C LEU A 25 -0.06 -15.20 -0.17
N GLU A 26 -0.62 -16.33 0.27
CA GLU A 26 -2.05 -16.45 0.54
C GLU A 26 -2.48 -15.47 1.63
N PHE A 27 -1.72 -15.40 2.73
CA PHE A 27 -1.98 -14.48 3.81
C PHE A 27 -1.94 -13.02 3.34
N TYR A 28 -0.90 -12.62 2.60
CA TYR A 28 -0.78 -11.24 2.11
C TYR A 28 -1.93 -10.87 1.17
N GLU A 29 -2.38 -11.78 0.31
CA GLU A 29 -3.46 -11.54 -0.65
C GLU A 29 -4.88 -11.61 -0.07
N GLU A 30 -5.02 -12.12 1.16
CA GLU A 30 -6.30 -12.21 1.89
C GLU A 30 -6.43 -11.15 2.99
N ALA A 31 -5.38 -10.95 3.79
CA ALA A 31 -5.41 -10.05 4.94
C ALA A 31 -5.20 -8.57 4.58
N PHE A 32 -4.25 -8.25 3.70
CA PHE A 32 -3.91 -6.85 3.38
C PHE A 32 -5.07 -6.09 2.73
N PRO A 33 -5.85 -6.68 1.80
CA PRO A 33 -7.01 -6.01 1.24
C PRO A 33 -8.10 -5.68 2.27
N ILE A 34 -8.13 -6.37 3.41
CA ILE A 34 -9.13 -6.16 4.47
C ILE A 34 -8.61 -5.15 5.50
N ALA A 35 -7.30 -5.09 5.72
CA ALA A 35 -6.68 -4.20 6.68
C ALA A 35 -6.98 -2.71 6.40
N LYS A 36 -7.25 -1.99 7.49
CA LYS A 36 -7.39 -0.53 7.57
C LYS A 36 -6.15 0.13 8.14
N LYS A 37 -5.40 -0.58 8.97
CA LYS A 37 -4.10 -0.13 9.46
C LYS A 37 -3.13 -1.31 9.51
N ILE A 38 -1.87 -1.07 9.18
CA ILE A 38 -0.79 -2.04 9.32
C ILE A 38 0.37 -1.38 10.07
N ASP A 39 0.81 -2.03 11.15
CA ASP A 39 1.99 -1.67 11.92
C ASP A 39 3.11 -2.64 11.59
N LEU A 40 4.24 -2.14 11.10
CA LEU A 40 5.41 -2.92 10.74
C LEU A 40 6.57 -2.59 11.67
N LEU A 41 7.05 -3.60 12.40
CA LEU A 41 8.29 -3.52 13.17
C LEU A 41 9.36 -4.32 12.43
N LEU A 42 10.27 -3.59 11.78
CA LEU A 42 11.29 -4.13 10.90
C LEU A 42 12.69 -3.87 11.48
N GLY A 43 13.51 -4.91 11.56
CA GLY A 43 14.90 -4.83 11.99
C GLY A 43 15.74 -3.99 11.06
N TYR A 44 15.90 -4.45 9.82
CA TYR A 44 16.49 -3.67 8.73
C TYR A 44 15.43 -3.37 7.68
N PHE A 45 15.52 -2.20 7.08
CA PHE A 45 14.76 -1.89 5.87
C PHE A 45 15.48 -2.61 4.71
N SER A 46 14.97 -3.75 4.25
CA SER A 46 15.60 -4.55 3.18
C SER A 46 14.80 -4.52 1.89
N SER A 47 15.51 -4.43 0.76
CA SER A 47 14.95 -4.33 -0.60
C SER A 47 14.07 -5.51 -0.98
N ASN A 48 14.44 -6.71 -0.54
CA ASN A 48 13.64 -7.91 -0.72
C ASN A 48 12.32 -7.78 0.03
N ALA A 49 12.37 -7.37 1.30
CA ALA A 49 11.16 -7.36 2.11
C ALA A 49 10.08 -6.42 1.59
N ILE A 50 10.59 -5.28 1.17
CA ILE A 50 9.93 -4.25 0.40
C ILE A 50 9.26 -4.82 -0.87
N LYS A 51 9.91 -5.73 -1.61
CA LYS A 51 9.42 -6.26 -2.89
C LYS A 51 8.12 -7.04 -2.74
N ILE A 52 8.00 -7.99 -1.81
CA ILE A 52 6.74 -8.74 -1.61
C ILE A 52 5.64 -7.83 -1.08
N LEU A 53 5.96 -7.03 -0.05
CA LEU A 53 4.99 -6.12 0.57
C LEU A 53 4.40 -5.15 -0.46
N SER A 54 5.22 -4.62 -1.38
CA SER A 54 4.77 -3.69 -2.42
C SER A 54 3.63 -4.23 -3.27
N LYS A 55 3.68 -5.51 -3.65
CA LYS A 55 2.65 -6.12 -4.47
C LYS A 55 1.32 -6.15 -3.74
N SER A 56 1.31 -6.45 -2.45
CA SER A 56 0.08 -6.55 -1.66
C SER A 56 -0.38 -5.18 -1.11
N PHE A 57 0.49 -4.18 -1.08
CA PHE A 57 0.18 -2.81 -0.65
C PHE A 57 -0.76 -2.08 -1.60
N ALA A 58 -0.63 -2.23 -2.92
CA ALA A 58 -1.43 -1.43 -3.86
C ALA A 58 -2.94 -1.51 -3.58
N GLU A 59 -3.47 -2.70 -3.28
CA GLU A 59 -4.89 -2.86 -2.94
C GLU A 59 -5.24 -2.38 -1.52
N PHE A 60 -4.35 -2.57 -0.56
CA PHE A 60 -4.50 -2.02 0.79
C PHE A 60 -4.58 -0.48 0.75
N ILE A 61 -3.70 0.15 -0.04
CA ILE A 61 -3.66 1.59 -0.26
C ILE A 61 -4.95 2.04 -0.95
N TYR A 62 -5.38 1.33 -1.98
CA TYR A 62 -6.63 1.60 -2.69
C TYR A 62 -7.85 1.55 -1.76
N ASN A 63 -7.86 0.64 -0.78
CA ASN A 63 -8.95 0.50 0.19
C ASN A 63 -8.88 1.50 1.37
N GLY A 64 -7.98 2.48 1.31
CA GLY A 64 -7.85 3.54 2.32
C GLY A 64 -6.96 3.20 3.53
N GLY A 65 -6.12 2.16 3.45
CA GLY A 65 -5.28 1.71 4.55
C GLY A 65 -4.15 2.65 5.02
N GLU A 66 -3.88 2.71 6.31
CA GLU A 66 -2.79 3.49 6.93
C GLU A 66 -1.63 2.60 7.36
N ILE A 67 -0.39 3.06 7.16
CA ILE A 67 0.79 2.28 7.58
C ILE A 67 1.66 3.03 8.59
N ARG A 68 2.12 2.31 9.60
CA ARG A 68 3.13 2.78 10.54
C ARG A 68 4.33 1.84 10.51
N ILE A 69 5.52 2.38 10.36
CA ILE A 69 6.75 1.59 10.23
C ILE A 69 7.74 2.03 11.31
N ILE A 70 8.22 1.07 12.08
CA ILE A 70 9.38 1.23 12.96
C ILE A 70 10.52 0.46 12.30
N THR A 71 11.64 1.14 12.06
CA THR A 71 12.77 0.52 11.39
C THR A 71 14.11 1.06 11.88
N ASN A 72 15.20 0.33 11.63
CA ASN A 72 16.53 0.85 11.87
C ASN A 72 16.96 1.83 10.77
N HIS A 73 17.94 2.69 11.04
CA HIS A 73 18.51 3.65 10.08
C HIS A 73 19.31 3.00 8.94
N ILE A 74 19.55 1.70 9.02
CA ILE A 74 20.44 0.97 8.11
C ILE A 74 19.61 0.24 7.05
N PHE A 75 19.98 0.42 5.79
CA PHE A 75 19.46 -0.34 4.65
C PHE A 75 20.39 -1.51 4.32
N SER A 76 19.82 -2.71 4.23
CA SER A 76 20.57 -3.89 3.78
C SER A 76 20.14 -4.29 2.37
N LEU A 77 21.09 -4.36 1.43
CA LEU A 77 20.82 -4.77 0.04
C LEU A 77 20.47 -6.26 -0.10
N LYS A 78 20.90 -7.11 0.84
CA LYS A 78 20.53 -8.53 0.93
C LYS A 78 20.06 -8.82 2.35
N ASP A 79 18.96 -9.56 2.52
CA ASP A 79 18.61 -10.08 3.86
C ASP A 79 19.74 -11.01 4.33
N LYS A 80 20.46 -10.60 5.37
CA LYS A 80 21.54 -11.38 5.99
C LYS A 80 20.94 -12.43 6.94
N GLU A 81 20.14 -13.36 6.43
CA GLU A 81 19.41 -14.31 7.29
C GLU A 81 20.12 -15.65 7.52
N ASN A 82 21.20 -15.96 6.80
CA ASN A 82 21.83 -17.29 6.89
C ASN A 82 23.28 -17.31 7.40
N LEU A 83 23.78 -16.25 8.04
CA LEU A 83 25.13 -16.27 8.61
C LEU A 83 25.07 -16.01 10.12
N LEU A 84 25.01 -17.13 10.85
CA LEU A 84 25.06 -17.23 12.32
C LEU A 84 26.39 -16.75 12.95
N ASP A 85 27.30 -16.14 12.19
CA ASP A 85 28.58 -15.69 12.72
C ASP A 85 28.86 -14.25 12.29
N TYR A 86 28.91 -13.35 13.28
CA TYR A 86 29.40 -11.99 13.14
C TYR A 86 30.93 -11.91 12.98
N THR A 87 31.62 -13.05 12.90
CA THR A 87 33.09 -13.14 12.97
C THR A 87 33.79 -13.25 11.61
N ILE A 88 33.06 -13.32 10.50
CA ILE A 88 33.66 -13.27 9.16
C ILE A 88 32.87 -12.26 8.32
N ILE A 89 33.29 -10.99 8.42
CA ILE A 89 32.94 -9.96 7.43
C ILE A 89 33.79 -10.28 6.20
N ASP A 90 33.27 -11.17 5.35
CA ASP A 90 33.79 -11.34 4.00
C ASP A 90 33.17 -10.29 3.07
N ASN A 91 34.02 -9.73 2.21
CA ASN A 91 33.94 -8.47 1.48
C ASN A 91 32.80 -8.29 0.44
N GLU A 92 31.67 -8.98 0.54
CA GLU A 92 30.65 -9.01 -0.53
C GLU A 92 29.27 -8.41 -0.20
N ASN A 93 29.02 -7.91 1.02
CA ASN A 93 27.74 -7.32 1.40
C ASN A 93 27.83 -5.80 1.64
N LYS A 94 27.20 -4.99 0.78
CA LYS A 94 27.07 -3.54 0.95
C LYS A 94 25.92 -3.23 1.91
N ILE A 95 26.25 -2.87 3.14
CA ILE A 95 25.34 -2.16 4.04
C ILE A 95 25.33 -0.69 3.59
N ILE A 96 24.15 -0.09 3.46
CA ILE A 96 23.99 1.31 3.11
C ILE A 96 23.38 2.01 4.32
N ASP A 97 24.11 2.97 4.88
CA ASP A 97 23.47 3.95 5.75
C ASP A 97 22.57 4.82 4.87
N ILE A 98 21.25 4.78 5.12
CA ILE A 98 20.26 5.55 4.34
C ILE A 98 20.62 7.04 4.34
N PHE A 99 21.27 7.49 5.42
CA PHE A 99 21.63 8.87 5.67
C PHE A 99 22.91 9.31 4.93
N GLU A 100 23.73 8.36 4.43
CA GLU A 100 25.03 8.68 3.83
C GLU A 100 25.07 8.47 2.30
N ASP A 101 24.26 7.57 1.73
CA ASP A 101 24.42 7.16 0.32
C ASP A 101 23.09 6.95 -0.41
N LEU A 102 22.33 8.04 -0.58
CA LEU A 102 21.03 8.05 -1.27
C LEU A 102 21.15 7.71 -2.76
N GLU A 103 22.25 8.04 -3.43
CA GLU A 103 22.45 7.75 -4.86
C GLU A 103 22.64 6.24 -5.10
N LYS A 104 23.40 5.57 -4.24
CA LYS A 104 23.55 4.12 -4.28
C LYS A 104 22.27 3.41 -3.89
N LEU A 105 21.52 3.93 -2.92
CA LEU A 105 20.21 3.41 -2.57
C LEU A 105 19.25 3.45 -3.78
N GLU A 106 19.19 4.59 -4.48
CA GLU A 106 18.38 4.77 -5.69
C GLU A 106 18.79 3.80 -6.82
N PHE A 107 20.10 3.67 -7.08
CA PHE A 107 20.64 2.76 -8.10
C PHE A 107 20.28 1.29 -7.82
N GLU A 108 20.44 0.82 -6.58
CA GLU A 108 20.21 -0.58 -6.23
C GLU A 108 18.71 -0.93 -6.17
N LEU A 109 17.81 0.07 -6.13
CA LEU A 109 16.36 -0.12 -6.03
C LEU A 109 15.59 0.10 -7.34
N SER A 110 16.26 0.55 -8.40
CA SER A 110 15.64 1.04 -9.65
C SER A 110 14.68 0.05 -10.31
N ASP A 111 14.98 -1.25 -10.26
CA ASP A 111 14.25 -2.27 -11.04
C ASP A 111 13.23 -3.06 -10.20
N TYR A 112 13.40 -3.13 -8.87
CA TYR A 112 12.58 -4.01 -8.02
C TYR A 112 12.04 -3.36 -6.74
N GLY A 113 12.63 -2.26 -6.25
CA GLY A 113 12.17 -1.52 -5.09
C GLY A 113 11.27 -0.33 -5.43
N GLN A 114 11.32 0.15 -6.68
CA GLN A 114 10.61 1.35 -7.13
C GLN A 114 9.12 1.37 -6.76
N HIS A 115 8.38 0.29 -7.05
CA HIS A 115 6.93 0.25 -6.79
C HIS A 115 6.57 0.43 -5.31
N PHE A 116 7.41 -0.04 -4.41
CA PHE A 116 7.23 0.17 -2.98
C PHE A 116 7.43 1.62 -2.57
N PHE A 117 8.49 2.27 -3.07
CA PHE A 117 8.72 3.67 -2.80
C PHE A 117 7.62 4.55 -3.43
N ASP A 118 7.06 4.14 -4.56
CA ASP A 118 5.87 4.78 -5.13
C ASP A 118 4.67 4.65 -4.18
N CYS A 119 4.45 3.47 -3.60
CA CYS A 119 3.41 3.21 -2.59
C CYS A 119 3.62 4.06 -1.32
N LEU A 120 4.84 4.12 -0.79
CA LEU A 120 5.16 4.93 0.39
C LEU A 120 5.00 6.42 0.10
N LYS A 121 5.45 6.89 -1.07
CA LYS A 121 5.30 8.30 -1.45
C LYS A 121 3.84 8.69 -1.61
N TYR A 122 3.01 7.81 -2.18
CA TYR A 122 1.56 8.01 -2.21
C TYR A 122 0.99 8.10 -0.79
N LEU A 123 1.31 7.15 0.10
CA LEU A 123 0.85 7.18 1.48
C LEU A 123 1.33 8.43 2.25
N GLN A 124 2.55 8.89 2.00
CA GLN A 124 3.09 10.12 2.58
C GLN A 124 2.29 11.35 2.12
N LYS A 125 2.03 11.46 0.82
CA LYS A 125 1.22 12.55 0.22
C LYS A 125 -0.19 12.61 0.81
N GLU A 126 -0.79 11.45 1.05
CA GLU A 126 -2.14 11.32 1.63
C GLU A 126 -2.16 11.37 3.17
N ASN A 127 -1.04 11.66 3.84
CA ASN A 127 -0.89 11.66 5.31
C ASN A 127 -1.27 10.32 5.99
N ARG A 128 -1.01 9.21 5.32
CA ARG A 128 -1.33 7.83 5.74
C ARG A 128 -0.09 6.98 6.03
N LEU A 129 1.07 7.60 6.15
CA LEU A 129 2.36 6.98 6.48
C LEU A 129 2.95 7.63 7.74
N LYS A 130 3.30 6.82 8.75
CA LYS A 130 4.14 7.23 9.88
C LYS A 130 5.39 6.36 9.93
N ILE A 131 6.57 6.96 9.91
CA ILE A 131 7.84 6.22 10.04
C ILE A 131 8.58 6.71 11.29
N GLN A 132 9.06 5.78 12.11
CA GLN A 132 9.91 6.08 13.25
C GLN A 132 11.21 5.27 13.15
N PRO A 133 12.32 5.88 12.70
CA PRO A 133 13.61 5.22 12.76
C PRO A 133 14.14 5.15 14.20
N VAL A 134 14.77 4.03 14.56
CA VAL A 134 15.30 3.76 15.91
C VAL A 134 16.68 3.10 15.87
N LYS A 135 17.50 3.29 16.89
CA LYS A 135 18.70 2.47 17.20
C LYS A 135 18.49 1.75 18.54
N PHE A 136 19.01 0.54 18.67
CA PHE A 136 19.03 -0.18 19.94
C PHE A 136 20.30 0.14 20.74
N ASN A 137 20.19 0.05 22.07
CA ASN A 137 21.35 0.26 22.93
C ASN A 137 22.21 -1.01 23.13
N ASP A 138 21.64 -2.24 23.12
CA ASP A 138 22.42 -3.49 23.37
C ASP A 138 21.78 -4.81 22.85
N VAL A 139 20.75 -4.76 21.99
CA VAL A 139 20.16 -5.97 21.37
C VAL A 139 19.90 -5.71 19.89
N ASP A 140 20.32 -6.64 19.05
CA ASP A 140 20.27 -6.48 17.61
C ASP A 140 18.83 -6.57 17.10
N LEU A 141 18.23 -5.42 16.77
CA LEU A 141 16.95 -5.33 16.04
C LEU A 141 16.99 -6.11 14.73
N ALA A 142 18.19 -6.47 14.22
CA ALA A 142 18.46 -7.16 12.98
C ALA A 142 17.46 -8.25 12.58
N HIS A 143 16.95 -9.00 13.56
CA HIS A 143 16.12 -10.19 13.34
C HIS A 143 14.62 -9.99 13.58
N CYS A 144 14.16 -8.79 13.97
CA CYS A 144 12.74 -8.58 14.24
C CYS A 144 11.96 -8.21 12.98
N LYS A 145 11.00 -9.06 12.57
CA LYS A 145 10.08 -8.78 11.45
C LYS A 145 8.67 -9.14 11.89
N LYS A 146 7.99 -8.18 12.49
CA LYS A 146 6.64 -8.36 13.03
C LYS A 146 5.67 -7.41 12.36
N MET A 147 4.45 -7.87 12.21
CA MET A 147 3.36 -7.10 11.64
C MET A 147 2.13 -7.24 12.51
N ILE A 148 1.43 -6.13 12.72
CA ILE A 148 0.11 -6.10 13.34
C ILE A 148 -0.84 -5.47 12.35
N LEU A 149 -1.91 -6.17 12.00
CA LEU A 149 -2.93 -5.68 11.07
C LEU A 149 -4.21 -5.43 11.83
N PHE A 150 -4.94 -4.38 11.43
CA PHE A 150 -6.22 -3.97 12.01
C PHE A 150 -7.23 -3.85 10.88
N ASP A 151 -8.41 -4.46 10.99
CA ASP A 151 -9.49 -4.35 9.98
C ASP A 151 -10.54 -3.29 10.34
N GLY A 152 -10.40 -2.65 11.51
CA GLY A 152 -11.35 -1.69 12.09
C GLY A 152 -12.27 -2.29 13.16
N PHE A 153 -12.30 -3.61 13.31
CA PHE A 153 -13.08 -4.34 14.32
C PHE A 153 -12.18 -5.19 15.22
N ASP A 154 -11.26 -5.93 14.62
CA ASP A 154 -10.31 -6.83 15.25
C ASP A 154 -8.87 -6.55 14.76
N TYR A 155 -7.90 -7.21 15.38
CA TYR A 155 -6.49 -7.13 15.00
C TYR A 155 -5.82 -8.49 15.09
N ILE A 156 -4.80 -8.71 14.28
CA ILE A 156 -3.99 -9.94 14.24
C ILE A 156 -2.51 -9.57 14.22
N SER A 157 -1.64 -10.45 14.73
CA SER A 157 -0.19 -10.27 14.62
C SER A 157 0.48 -11.48 13.98
N THR A 158 1.59 -11.24 13.29
CA THR A 158 2.44 -12.29 12.74
C THR A 158 3.67 -12.50 13.62
N ASP A 159 4.10 -13.75 13.78
CA ASP A 159 5.33 -14.12 14.48
C ASP A 159 6.11 -15.17 13.69
N GLY A 160 7.39 -14.93 13.41
CA GLY A 160 8.23 -15.86 12.64
C GLY A 160 9.29 -15.17 11.78
N SER A 161 9.95 -16.00 10.96
CA SER A 161 10.99 -15.57 10.02
C SER A 161 10.32 -15.06 8.75
N ILE A 162 9.86 -13.80 8.80
CA ILE A 162 9.21 -13.16 7.65
C ILE A 162 10.26 -12.54 6.76
N ASN A 163 10.87 -13.36 5.91
CA ASN A 163 12.04 -12.94 5.14
C ASN A 163 11.62 -12.07 3.95
N PHE A 164 10.35 -12.17 3.54
CA PHE A 164 9.75 -11.38 2.48
C PHE A 164 10.57 -11.39 1.16
N THR A 165 11.20 -12.50 0.76
CA THR A 165 12.05 -12.57 -0.46
C THR A 165 11.32 -13.19 -1.67
N LEU A 166 11.58 -12.77 -2.92
CA LEU A 166 10.94 -13.41 -4.09
C LEU A 166 11.24 -14.92 -4.19
N SER A 167 12.40 -15.35 -3.68
CA SER A 167 12.74 -16.77 -3.52
C SER A 167 11.95 -17.46 -2.39
N ALA A 168 11.40 -16.74 -1.41
CA ALA A 168 10.44 -17.29 -0.45
C ALA A 168 9.09 -17.66 -1.08
N LEU A 169 8.73 -17.07 -2.23
CA LEU A 169 7.53 -17.47 -2.98
C LEU A 169 7.68 -18.82 -3.70
N THR A 170 8.91 -19.35 -3.86
CA THR A 170 9.15 -20.52 -4.71
C THR A 170 10.21 -21.53 -4.24
N LYS A 171 11.20 -21.15 -3.40
CA LYS A 171 12.40 -21.97 -3.14
C LYS A 171 13.03 -21.88 -1.73
N ASN A 172 12.74 -20.86 -0.90
CA ASN A 172 13.40 -20.67 0.41
C ASN A 172 12.39 -20.59 1.59
N SER A 173 12.85 -21.03 2.77
CA SER A 173 12.13 -21.29 4.02
C SER A 173 11.56 -20.03 4.73
N GLU A 174 10.60 -19.32 4.14
CA GLU A 174 9.77 -18.36 4.89
C GLU A 174 8.67 -19.12 5.64
N SER A 175 8.56 -18.87 6.94
CA SER A 175 7.54 -19.46 7.79
C SER A 175 7.16 -18.50 8.90
N PHE A 176 5.86 -18.25 9.04
CA PHE A 176 5.32 -17.48 10.16
C PHE A 176 3.97 -18.00 10.61
N GLU A 177 3.65 -17.69 11.85
CA GLU A 177 2.38 -17.96 12.50
C GLU A 177 1.57 -16.68 12.60
N VAL A 178 0.25 -16.82 12.55
CA VAL A 178 -0.71 -15.73 12.73
C VAL A 178 -1.40 -15.90 14.07
N ASN A 179 -1.21 -14.96 14.97
CA ASN A 179 -1.92 -14.89 16.23
C ASN A 179 -3.27 -14.19 15.99
N VAL A 180 -4.36 -14.92 16.27
CA VAL A 180 -5.75 -14.43 16.15
C VAL A 180 -6.37 -14.30 17.55
N PRO A 181 -6.52 -13.09 18.12
CA PRO A 181 -6.92 -12.88 19.51
C PRO A 181 -8.24 -13.55 19.91
N TRP A 182 -9.21 -13.61 18.99
CA TRP A 182 -10.53 -14.17 19.27
C TRP A 182 -10.57 -15.70 19.39
N LEU A 183 -9.46 -16.41 19.15
CA LEU A 183 -9.44 -17.87 19.23
C LEU A 183 -9.15 -18.38 20.65
N ASN A 184 -8.20 -17.76 21.36
CA ASN A 184 -7.82 -18.14 22.72
C ASN A 184 -7.00 -17.04 23.42
N ASP A 185 -6.89 -17.17 24.76
CA ASP A 185 -6.20 -16.23 25.65
C ASP A 185 -4.68 -16.11 25.38
N ILE A 186 -4.03 -17.15 24.83
CA ILE A 186 -2.60 -17.10 24.51
C ILE A 186 -2.37 -16.17 23.31
N PHE A 187 -3.17 -16.31 22.26
CA PHE A 187 -3.10 -15.43 21.09
C PHE A 187 -3.45 -14.00 21.46
N ASP A 188 -4.48 -13.79 22.28
CA ASP A 188 -4.83 -12.45 22.77
C ASP A 188 -3.67 -11.79 23.52
N LYS A 189 -3.07 -12.49 24.50
CA LYS A 189 -1.93 -11.97 25.27
C LYS A 189 -0.71 -11.67 24.40
N ARG A 190 -0.35 -12.54 23.46
CA ARG A 190 0.77 -12.32 22.53
C ARG A 190 0.52 -11.08 21.68
N THR A 191 -0.64 -10.99 21.03
CA THR A 191 -0.95 -9.88 20.13
C THR A 191 -1.10 -8.56 20.88
N THR A 192 -1.69 -8.57 22.08
CA THR A 192 -1.83 -7.37 22.93
C THR A 192 -0.46 -6.86 23.39
N LEU A 193 0.45 -7.75 23.81
CA LEU A 193 1.82 -7.38 24.17
C LEU A 193 2.57 -6.72 23.00
N GLU A 194 2.49 -7.31 21.80
CA GLU A 194 3.13 -6.73 20.60
C GLU A 194 2.57 -5.35 20.26
N LYS A 195 1.25 -5.18 20.35
CA LYS A 195 0.58 -3.90 20.10
C LYS A 195 1.02 -2.84 21.10
N GLU A 196 1.02 -3.16 22.40
CA GLU A 196 1.45 -2.24 23.45
C GLU A 196 2.93 -1.84 23.28
N ASN A 197 3.78 -2.79 22.95
CA ASN A 197 5.20 -2.52 22.69
C ASN A 197 5.36 -1.61 21.46
N PHE A 198 4.66 -1.90 20.36
CA PHE A 198 4.69 -1.07 19.16
C PHE A 198 4.27 0.38 19.46
N GLU A 199 3.18 0.58 20.20
CA GLU A 199 2.70 1.92 20.58
C GLU A 199 3.74 2.69 21.41
N LYS A 200 4.37 2.03 22.39
CA LYS A 200 5.45 2.67 23.18
C LYS A 200 6.61 3.12 22.30
N ILE A 201 6.99 2.31 21.31
CA ILE A 201 8.12 2.64 20.44
C ILE A 201 7.74 3.76 19.45
N ILE A 202 6.61 3.65 18.75
CA ILE A 202 6.18 4.65 17.74
C ILE A 202 5.87 6.02 18.36
N ASN A 203 5.55 6.08 19.66
CA ASN A 203 5.29 7.33 20.40
C ASN A 203 6.50 7.85 21.17
N LYS A 204 7.68 7.25 20.98
CA LYS A 204 8.95 7.64 21.62
C LYS A 204 8.99 7.46 23.15
N GLU A 205 8.23 6.51 23.69
CA GLU A 205 8.06 6.26 25.13
C GLU A 205 8.86 5.05 25.64
N HIS A 206 9.35 4.18 24.75
CA HIS A 206 10.07 2.98 25.13
C HIS A 206 11.55 3.29 25.44
N PRO A 207 12.03 3.10 26.68
CA PRO A 207 13.37 3.55 27.11
C PRO A 207 14.52 2.78 26.45
N GLY A 208 14.25 1.58 25.92
CA GLY A 208 15.25 0.74 25.25
C GLY A 208 15.65 1.18 23.84
N TYR A 209 15.04 2.23 23.28
CA TYR A 209 15.31 2.71 21.92
C TYR A 209 15.85 4.14 21.93
N LYS A 210 16.89 4.38 21.13
CA LYS A 210 17.28 5.72 20.72
C LYS A 210 16.49 6.10 19.48
N TYR A 211 15.69 7.15 19.59
CA TYR A 211 14.85 7.64 18.49
C TYR A 211 15.65 8.54 17.56
N LEU A 212 15.44 8.34 16.26
CA LEU A 212 16.02 9.16 15.20
C LEU A 212 14.91 9.96 14.51
N GLU A 213 15.31 11.03 13.83
CA GLU A 213 14.40 11.82 13.01
C GLU A 213 14.09 11.09 11.69
N SER A 214 12.82 11.14 11.28
CA SER A 214 12.33 10.46 10.07
C SER A 214 12.65 11.19 8.77
N SER A 215 13.12 12.45 8.86
CA SER A 215 13.31 13.37 7.72
C SER A 215 14.12 12.76 6.58
N GLU A 216 15.16 12.00 6.88
CA GLU A 216 16.08 11.44 5.87
C GLU A 216 15.46 10.25 5.14
N ILE A 217 14.69 9.41 5.84
CA ILE A 217 13.90 8.35 5.21
C ILE A 217 12.80 8.98 4.35
N GLU A 218 12.16 10.05 4.83
CA GLU A 218 11.17 10.80 4.06
C GLU A 218 11.77 11.46 2.81
N ILE A 219 13.00 11.99 2.90
CA ILE A 219 13.75 12.50 1.74
C ILE A 219 14.03 11.36 0.75
N ALA A 220 14.48 10.21 1.24
CA ALA A 220 14.71 9.02 0.40
C ALA A 220 13.43 8.59 -0.32
N ILE A 221 12.29 8.54 0.37
CA ILE A 221 10.99 8.21 -0.22
C ILE A 221 10.61 9.21 -1.31
N ASN A 222 10.78 10.51 -1.04
CA ASN A 222 10.45 11.55 -2.01
C ASN A 222 11.38 11.57 -3.21
N LYS A 223 12.66 11.24 -3.03
CA LYS A 223 13.65 11.18 -4.12
C LYS A 223 13.43 9.96 -5.02
N ILE A 224 13.30 8.78 -4.42
CA ILE A 224 13.20 7.51 -5.14
C ILE A 224 11.80 7.29 -5.70
N GLY A 225 10.76 7.56 -4.91
CA GLY A 225 9.36 7.33 -5.29
C GLY A 225 8.92 8.24 -6.44
N LYS A 226 8.21 7.67 -7.41
CA LYS A 226 7.56 8.41 -8.49
C LYS A 226 6.18 8.90 -8.01
N ASN A 227 5.80 10.11 -8.44
CA ASN A 227 4.45 10.62 -8.21
C ASN A 227 3.47 9.81 -9.07
N LYS A 228 2.76 8.89 -8.43
CA LYS A 228 1.77 8.01 -9.07
C LYS A 228 0.41 8.21 -8.44
N ASP A 229 -0.64 8.07 -9.24
CA ASP A 229 -1.99 7.97 -8.71
C ASP A 229 -2.32 6.52 -8.29
N ILE A 230 -3.50 6.31 -7.73
CA ILE A 230 -3.88 4.98 -7.25
C ILE A 230 -4.09 3.97 -8.39
N LEU A 231 -4.46 4.42 -9.59
CA LEU A 231 -4.62 3.56 -10.76
C LEU A 231 -3.26 3.07 -11.25
N ASP A 232 -2.27 3.95 -11.30
CA ASP A 232 -0.90 3.61 -11.66
C ASP A 232 -0.33 2.56 -10.71
N LEU A 233 -0.54 2.72 -9.39
CA LEU A 233 -0.10 1.74 -8.39
C LEU A 233 -0.78 0.38 -8.59
N LEU A 234 -2.09 0.35 -8.87
CA LEU A 234 -2.80 -0.88 -9.16
C LEU A 234 -2.30 -1.53 -10.47
N ASP A 235 -2.08 -0.75 -11.52
CA ASP A 235 -1.59 -1.25 -12.81
C ASP A 235 -0.18 -1.85 -12.67
N ASP A 236 0.72 -1.18 -11.93
CA ASP A 236 2.08 -1.67 -11.68
C ASP A 236 2.13 -2.97 -10.89
N SER A 237 1.23 -3.14 -9.93
CA SER A 237 1.15 -4.37 -9.14
C SER A 237 0.74 -5.62 -9.95
N ILE A 238 0.19 -5.41 -11.16
CA ILE A 238 -0.25 -6.46 -12.08
C ILE A 238 0.81 -6.73 -13.17
N LYS A 239 1.74 -5.80 -13.42
CA LYS A 239 2.79 -5.98 -14.43
C LYS A 239 3.58 -7.25 -14.09
N SER A 240 3.62 -8.17 -15.06
CA SER A 240 4.14 -9.52 -14.88
C SER A 240 5.61 -9.48 -14.45
N ASP A 241 5.93 -10.12 -13.33
CA ASP A 241 7.27 -10.70 -13.15
C ASP A 241 7.32 -11.88 -14.13
N ASP A 242 8.19 -11.83 -15.14
CA ASP A 242 8.40 -12.92 -16.13
C ASP A 242 9.07 -14.18 -15.51
N SER A 243 9.14 -14.24 -14.18
CA SER A 243 9.67 -15.40 -13.46
C SER A 243 8.69 -16.58 -13.52
N SER A 244 9.21 -17.74 -13.88
CA SER A 244 8.49 -19.02 -13.80
C SER A 244 8.13 -19.31 -12.34
N PHE A 245 6.84 -19.22 -12.01
CA PHE A 245 6.29 -19.55 -10.69
C PHE A 245 5.70 -20.96 -10.68
N GLY A 246 5.59 -21.56 -9.50
CA GLY A 246 4.81 -22.79 -9.34
C GLY A 246 3.31 -22.55 -9.60
N LYS A 247 2.60 -23.58 -10.07
CA LYS A 247 1.15 -23.51 -10.41
C LYS A 247 0.28 -22.84 -9.33
N LYS A 248 0.61 -23.05 -8.05
CA LYS A 248 -0.14 -22.49 -6.92
C LYS A 248 -0.05 -20.97 -6.86
N VAL A 249 1.16 -20.43 -7.03
CA VAL A 249 1.42 -18.99 -7.07
C VAL A 249 0.73 -18.38 -8.29
N GLU A 250 0.78 -19.04 -9.45
CA GLU A 250 0.08 -18.59 -10.65
C GLU A 250 -1.44 -18.45 -10.43
N ILE A 251 -2.07 -19.40 -9.73
CA ILE A 251 -3.52 -19.33 -9.41
C ILE A 251 -3.83 -18.09 -8.56
N ILE A 252 -3.03 -17.84 -7.52
CA ILE A 252 -3.21 -16.69 -6.61
C ILE A 252 -3.04 -15.38 -7.39
N LEU A 253 -1.96 -15.26 -8.19
CA LEU A 253 -1.68 -14.08 -9.00
C LEU A 253 -2.75 -13.84 -10.07
N ASN A 254 -3.27 -14.89 -10.71
CA ASN A 254 -4.36 -14.78 -11.68
C ASN A 254 -5.68 -14.31 -11.03
N LYS A 255 -5.99 -14.79 -9.83
CA LYS A 255 -7.16 -14.33 -9.05
C LYS A 255 -7.02 -12.84 -8.71
N LYS A 256 -5.84 -12.43 -8.25
CA LYS A 256 -5.49 -11.02 -8.00
C LYS A 256 -5.64 -10.17 -9.25
N LYS A 257 -5.05 -10.59 -10.37
CA LYS A 257 -5.13 -9.88 -11.66
C LYS A 257 -6.57 -9.64 -12.10
N LYS A 258 -7.44 -10.66 -12.05
CA LYS A 258 -8.87 -10.51 -12.35
C LYS A 258 -9.56 -9.53 -11.41
N ARG A 259 -9.29 -9.61 -10.11
CA ARG A 259 -9.82 -8.69 -9.08
C ARG A 259 -9.42 -7.25 -9.37
N PHE A 260 -8.17 -7.00 -9.75
CA PHE A 260 -7.66 -5.66 -10.01
C PHE A 260 -8.17 -5.11 -11.33
N GLN A 261 -8.23 -5.92 -12.39
CA GLN A 261 -8.84 -5.53 -13.67
C GLN A 261 -10.29 -5.06 -13.48
N HIS A 262 -11.06 -5.74 -12.62
CA HIS A 262 -12.41 -5.30 -12.27
C HIS A 262 -12.40 -3.93 -11.58
N LYS A 263 -11.56 -3.74 -10.55
CA LYS A 263 -11.42 -2.45 -9.84
C LYS A 263 -10.98 -1.31 -10.76
N ILE A 264 -9.97 -1.54 -11.60
CA ILE A 264 -9.48 -0.56 -12.57
C ILE A 264 -10.58 -0.18 -13.55
N ARG A 265 -11.37 -1.15 -14.03
CA ARG A 265 -12.51 -0.89 -14.91
C ARG A 265 -13.57 -0.05 -14.21
N ASP A 266 -13.90 -0.38 -12.97
CA ASP A 266 -14.90 0.35 -12.19
C ASP A 266 -14.45 1.79 -11.94
N LEU A 267 -13.17 2.00 -11.58
CA LEU A 267 -12.58 3.33 -11.39
C LEU A 267 -12.52 4.14 -12.69
N LYS A 268 -12.10 3.53 -13.80
CA LYS A 268 -12.11 4.18 -15.12
C LYS A 268 -13.54 4.50 -15.60
N GLY A 269 -14.54 3.79 -15.08
CA GLY A 269 -15.96 4.02 -15.34
C GLY A 269 -16.59 5.11 -14.48
N LEU A 270 -15.92 5.60 -13.44
CA LEU A 270 -16.44 6.69 -12.60
C LEU A 270 -16.47 8.01 -13.40
N PRO A 271 -17.56 8.79 -13.30
CA PRO A 271 -17.59 10.14 -13.83
C PRO A 271 -16.42 10.96 -13.27
N ARG A 272 -15.69 11.65 -14.13
CA ARG A 272 -14.60 12.53 -13.75
C ARG A 272 -14.52 13.72 -14.69
N PHE A 273 -13.89 14.78 -14.21
CA PHE A 273 -13.58 15.91 -15.07
C PHE A 273 -12.48 15.52 -16.09
N PRO A 274 -12.57 15.94 -17.37
CA PRO A 274 -11.65 15.47 -18.40
C PRO A 274 -10.23 16.04 -18.31
N TYR A 275 -10.01 17.10 -17.51
CA TYR A 275 -8.72 17.76 -17.35
C TYR A 275 -8.27 17.72 -15.89
N GLU A 276 -6.97 17.51 -15.66
CA GLU A 276 -6.39 17.46 -14.31
C GLU A 276 -6.50 18.80 -13.58
N ASP A 277 -6.40 19.92 -14.30
CA ASP A 277 -6.54 21.28 -13.76
C ASP A 277 -7.96 21.58 -13.25
N GLY A 278 -8.92 20.70 -13.53
CA GLY A 278 -10.31 20.85 -13.11
C GLY A 278 -11.11 21.89 -13.92
N PRO A 279 -12.32 22.22 -13.45
CA PRO A 279 -13.17 23.19 -14.12
C PRO A 279 -12.63 24.61 -14.00
N ARG A 280 -12.74 25.39 -15.09
CA ARG A 280 -12.41 26.81 -15.08
C ARG A 280 -13.38 27.60 -14.19
N ASP A 281 -12.96 28.78 -13.72
CA ASP A 281 -13.75 29.62 -12.81
C ASP A 281 -15.20 29.86 -13.27
N TYR A 282 -15.41 30.13 -14.56
CA TYR A 282 -16.75 30.35 -15.10
C TYR A 282 -17.61 29.08 -15.11
N GLN A 283 -17.01 27.89 -15.22
CA GLN A 283 -17.71 26.60 -15.18
C GLN A 283 -18.15 26.28 -13.75
N THR A 284 -17.30 26.61 -12.77
CA THR A 284 -17.63 26.55 -11.35
C THR A 284 -18.74 27.55 -10.99
N LEU A 285 -18.68 28.77 -11.53
CA LEU A 285 -19.73 29.78 -11.35
C LEU A 285 -21.06 29.36 -12.00
N ALA A 286 -21.02 28.72 -13.16
CA ALA A 286 -22.19 28.20 -13.84
C ALA A 286 -22.91 27.15 -12.97
N PHE A 287 -22.17 26.17 -12.42
CA PHE A 287 -22.74 25.19 -11.48
C PHE A 287 -23.36 25.84 -10.25
N LYS A 288 -22.63 26.74 -9.57
CA LYS A 288 -23.14 27.45 -8.38
C LYS A 288 -24.43 28.22 -8.67
N SER A 289 -24.49 28.90 -9.83
CA SER A 289 -25.67 29.66 -10.25
C SER A 289 -26.86 28.76 -10.57
N TRP A 290 -26.60 27.63 -11.23
CA TRP A 290 -27.62 26.63 -11.56
C TRP A 290 -28.19 25.95 -10.31
N LYS A 291 -27.32 25.57 -9.36
CA LYS A 291 -27.72 25.03 -8.05
C LYS A 291 -28.58 26.03 -7.27
N LYS A 292 -28.16 27.30 -7.21
CA LYS A 292 -28.93 28.38 -6.55
C LYS A 292 -30.32 28.57 -7.19
N ASN A 293 -30.46 28.30 -8.49
CA ASN A 293 -31.72 28.42 -9.21
C ASN A 293 -32.55 27.12 -9.24
N GLY A 294 -32.32 26.20 -8.28
CA GLY A 294 -33.07 24.94 -8.19
C GLY A 294 -32.87 24.02 -9.40
N PHE A 295 -31.63 23.97 -9.91
CA PHE A 295 -31.22 23.11 -11.03
C PHE A 295 -31.96 23.38 -12.34
N LYS A 296 -32.36 24.63 -12.56
CA LYS A 296 -33.00 25.10 -13.79
C LYS A 296 -32.28 26.32 -14.32
N GLY A 297 -32.09 26.43 -15.63
CA GLY A 297 -31.47 27.61 -16.23
C GLY A 297 -30.95 27.39 -17.65
N ILE A 298 -30.55 28.49 -18.29
CA ILE A 298 -29.92 28.50 -19.61
C ILE A 298 -28.59 29.24 -19.46
N PHE A 299 -27.50 28.61 -19.90
CA PHE A 299 -26.19 29.26 -19.94
C PHE A 299 -25.97 29.92 -21.30
N ALA A 300 -25.79 31.25 -21.30
CA ALA A 300 -25.34 31.97 -22.47
C ALA A 300 -23.81 31.85 -22.58
N MET A 301 -23.33 31.07 -23.56
CA MET A 301 -21.91 30.75 -23.70
C MET A 301 -21.43 30.90 -25.14
N ALA A 302 -20.30 31.59 -25.33
CA ALA A 302 -19.67 31.74 -26.64
C ALA A 302 -19.22 30.39 -27.23
N THR A 303 -19.08 30.32 -28.55
CA THR A 303 -18.49 29.16 -29.24
C THR A 303 -17.05 28.90 -28.75
N GLY A 304 -16.65 27.62 -28.67
CA GLY A 304 -15.30 27.25 -28.21
C GLY A 304 -15.05 27.32 -26.70
N THR A 305 -15.98 27.86 -25.88
CA THR A 305 -15.79 28.00 -24.42
C THR A 305 -16.12 26.74 -23.60
N GLY A 306 -16.32 25.59 -24.24
CA GLY A 306 -16.58 24.32 -23.54
C GLY A 306 -18.00 24.21 -22.96
N LYS A 307 -19.03 24.46 -23.78
CA LYS A 307 -20.45 24.28 -23.39
C LYS A 307 -20.73 22.87 -22.86
N THR A 308 -20.30 21.85 -23.60
CA THR A 308 -20.48 20.44 -23.23
C THR A 308 -19.81 20.14 -21.89
N ILE A 309 -18.56 20.56 -21.72
CA ILE A 309 -17.80 20.37 -20.49
C ILE A 309 -18.48 21.07 -19.30
N THR A 310 -19.04 22.25 -19.51
CA THR A 310 -19.75 23.00 -18.45
C THR A 310 -21.02 22.27 -18.01
N SER A 311 -21.81 21.75 -18.95
CA SER A 311 -23.01 20.96 -18.62
C SER A 311 -22.66 19.63 -17.96
N LEU A 312 -21.62 18.94 -18.44
CA LEU A 312 -21.14 17.70 -17.82
C LEU A 312 -20.53 17.95 -16.44
N ASN A 313 -19.88 19.09 -16.21
CA ASN A 313 -19.41 19.49 -14.89
C ASN A 313 -20.57 19.63 -13.90
N CYS A 314 -21.70 20.17 -14.34
CA CYS A 314 -22.89 20.28 -13.50
C CYS A 314 -23.42 18.89 -13.09
N LEU A 315 -23.44 17.93 -14.03
CA LEU A 315 -23.82 16.54 -13.75
C LEU A 315 -22.80 15.83 -12.85
N LEU A 316 -21.51 16.10 -13.04
CA LEU A 316 -20.43 15.56 -12.22
C LEU A 316 -20.59 16.00 -10.76
N ASN A 317 -20.82 17.30 -10.52
CA ASN A 317 -21.03 17.81 -9.16
C ASN A 317 -22.31 17.22 -8.52
N GLU A 318 -23.38 16.99 -9.29
CA GLU A 318 -24.57 16.28 -8.80
C GLU A 318 -24.28 14.81 -8.46
N TYR A 319 -23.46 14.15 -9.28
CA TYR A 319 -23.00 12.79 -9.00
C TYR A 319 -22.17 12.76 -7.71
N ASP A 320 -21.26 13.71 -7.51
CA ASP A 320 -20.42 13.78 -6.31
C ASP A 320 -21.26 13.98 -5.03
N GLU A 321 -22.41 14.67 -5.13
CA GLU A 321 -23.32 14.88 -4.00
C GLU A 321 -24.27 13.70 -3.75
N THR A 322 -24.77 13.05 -4.80
CA THR A 322 -25.84 12.05 -4.69
C THR A 322 -25.36 10.60 -4.93
N ASN A 323 -24.11 10.42 -5.33
CA ASN A 323 -23.52 9.16 -5.83
C ASN A 323 -24.32 8.51 -6.99
N THR A 324 -25.20 9.26 -7.64
CA THR A 324 -26.02 8.77 -8.74
C THR A 324 -26.21 9.88 -9.78
N TYR A 325 -26.37 9.51 -11.05
CA TYR A 325 -26.84 10.47 -12.05
C TYR A 325 -27.74 9.76 -13.06
N ARG A 326 -28.74 10.49 -13.54
CA ARG A 326 -29.56 10.09 -14.68
C ARG A 326 -29.73 11.31 -15.56
N ALA A 327 -29.15 11.26 -16.75
CA ALA A 327 -29.13 12.40 -17.66
C ALA A 327 -29.67 12.02 -19.03
N ILE A 328 -30.49 12.90 -19.60
CA ILE A 328 -30.87 12.86 -21.01
C ILE A 328 -30.22 14.08 -21.65
N ILE A 329 -29.28 13.83 -22.57
CA ILE A 329 -28.57 14.89 -23.28
C ILE A 329 -29.15 15.00 -24.67
N LEU A 330 -29.70 16.18 -24.98
CA LEU A 330 -30.24 16.50 -26.29
C LEU A 330 -29.24 17.36 -27.04
N VAL A 331 -28.86 16.91 -28.23
CA VAL A 331 -27.98 17.64 -29.15
C VAL A 331 -28.72 17.87 -30.47
N PRO A 332 -28.48 19.00 -31.15
CA PRO A 332 -29.18 19.34 -32.39
C PRO A 332 -28.76 18.45 -33.57
N THR A 333 -27.57 17.82 -33.52
CA THR A 333 -27.04 16.97 -34.61
C THR A 333 -26.28 15.76 -34.07
N ILE A 334 -26.18 14.70 -34.89
CA ILE A 334 -25.42 13.48 -34.54
C ILE A 334 -23.92 13.77 -34.38
N ALA A 335 -23.37 14.71 -35.15
CA ALA A 335 -21.95 15.06 -35.08
C ALA A 335 -21.54 15.58 -33.69
N CYS A 336 -22.44 16.29 -32.99
CA CYS A 336 -22.21 16.77 -31.63
C CYS A 336 -22.28 15.68 -30.56
N LYS A 337 -22.70 14.46 -30.88
CA LYS A 337 -22.76 13.35 -29.91
C LYS A 337 -21.38 12.79 -29.55
N PHE A 338 -20.43 12.86 -30.48
CA PHE A 338 -19.09 12.27 -30.35
C PHE A 338 -17.99 13.29 -30.01
N GLN A 339 -18.38 14.56 -29.83
CA GLN A 339 -17.53 15.66 -29.34
C GLN A 339 -17.79 15.85 -27.85
#